data_AF-A0A3D3GYN5-F1
#
_entry.id   AF-A0A3D3GYN5-F1
#
_cell.length_a   1.000
_cell.length_b   1.000
_cell.length_c   1.000
_cell.angle_alpha   90.00
_cell.angle_beta   90.00
_cell.angle_gamma   90.00
#
_symmetry.space_group_name_H-M   'P 1'
#
loop_
_entity.id
_entity.type
_entity.pdbx_description
1 polymer ?
#
loop_
_entity_poly.entity_id
_entity_poly.type
_entity_poly.pdbx_seq_one_letter_code
_entity_poly.pdbx_strand_id
1 'polypeptide(L)' 'MLSERISNSGHWRFDIQSATLDWSVEIFRIHGLTNKSILPYFENTVDVLREKDRAKFRSSFHNAIYQQHPFHLKIQLT' A
#
# COMPACT_ATOMS: atom_id res chain seq x y z
N MET A 1 1.84 7.88 -14.93
CA MET A 1 2.21 9.16 -15.57
C MET A 1 3.74 9.32 -15.60
N LEU A 2 4.33 10.15 -16.47
CA LEU A 2 5.79 10.38 -16.46
C LEU A 2 6.29 10.96 -15.12
N SER A 3 5.47 11.78 -14.45
CA SER A 3 5.80 12.43 -13.17
C SER A 3 6.13 11.45 -12.05
N GLU A 4 5.31 10.42 -11.84
CA GLU A 4 5.48 9.40 -10.78
C GLU A 4 6.80 8.62 -10.91
N ARG A 5 7.19 8.34 -12.15
CA ARG A 5 8.43 7.62 -12.48
C ARG A 5 9.67 8.45 -12.17
N ILE A 6 9.61 9.76 -12.40
CA ILE A 6 10.72 10.68 -12.12
C ILE A 6 10.87 10.90 -10.60
N SER A 7 9.77 10.98 -9.87
CA SER A 7 9.77 11.17 -8.41
C SER A 7 9.91 9.87 -7.61
N ASN A 8 9.90 8.70 -8.26
CA ASN A 8 9.87 7.37 -7.62
C ASN A 8 8.74 7.27 -6.58
N SER A 9 7.58 7.79 -6.92
CA SER A 9 6.40 7.83 -6.05
C SER A 9 5.20 7.21 -6.75
N GLY A 10 4.54 6.26 -6.10
CA GLY A 10 3.27 5.71 -6.56
C GLY A 10 2.10 6.16 -5.72
N HIS A 11 0.90 5.81 -6.16
CA HIS A 11 -0.33 5.98 -5.40
C HIS A 11 -1.08 4.65 -5.32
N TRP A 12 -1.92 4.53 -4.32
CA TRP A 12 -2.84 3.42 -4.18
C TRP A 12 -4.16 3.94 -3.62
N ARG A 13 -5.24 3.21 -3.91
CA ARG A 13 -6.58 3.50 -3.40
C ARG A 13 -7.18 2.21 -2.85
N PHE A 14 -7.80 2.31 -1.69
CA PHE A 14 -8.58 1.23 -1.12
C PHE A 14 -10.06 1.58 -1.17
N ASP A 15 -10.85 0.72 -1.80
CA ASP A 15 -12.31 0.80 -1.76
C ASP A 15 -12.82 0.04 -0.54
N ILE A 16 -13.51 0.75 0.36
CA ILE A 16 -14.00 0.18 1.63
C ILE A 16 -15.19 -0.75 1.39
N GLN A 17 -16.04 -0.47 0.38
CA GLN A 17 -17.25 -1.27 0.14
C GLN A 17 -16.90 -2.62 -0.49
N SER A 18 -16.03 -2.62 -1.49
CA SER A 18 -15.58 -3.86 -2.17
C SER A 18 -14.37 -4.50 -1.51
N ALA A 19 -13.72 -3.85 -0.54
CA ALA A 19 -12.46 -4.27 0.07
C ALA A 19 -11.34 -4.52 -0.95
N THR A 20 -11.33 -3.74 -2.03
CA THR A 20 -10.37 -3.87 -3.13
C THR A 20 -9.28 -2.82 -3.06
N LEU A 21 -8.06 -3.22 -3.41
CA LEU A 21 -6.88 -2.36 -3.43
C LEU A 21 -6.40 -2.12 -4.86
N ASP A 22 -6.45 -0.87 -5.30
CA ASP A 22 -5.95 -0.42 -6.59
C ASP A 22 -4.55 0.18 -6.43
N TRP A 23 -3.54 -0.42 -7.06
CA TRP A 23 -2.18 0.11 -7.10
C TRP A 23 -1.87 0.76 -8.43
N SER A 24 -1.20 1.91 -8.38
CA SER A 24 -0.57 2.45 -9.58
C SER A 24 0.55 1.51 -10.04
N VAL A 25 0.85 1.54 -11.34
CA VAL A 25 1.96 0.75 -11.94
C VAL A 25 3.28 1.02 -11.21
N GLU A 26 3.45 2.21 -10.67
CA GLU A 26 4.65 2.62 -9.96
C GLU A 26 4.79 1.96 -8.58
N ILE A 27 3.68 1.70 -7.86
CA ILE A 27 3.74 0.94 -6.60
C ILE A 27 4.26 -0.48 -6.86
N PHE A 28 3.77 -1.17 -7.90
CA PHE A 28 4.31 -2.49 -8.28
C PHE A 28 5.82 -2.42 -8.54
N ARG A 29 6.30 -1.37 -9.23
CA ARG A 29 7.72 -1.16 -9.51
C ARG A 29 8.54 -0.89 -8.25
N ILE A 30 8.03 -0.08 -7.32
CA ILE A 30 8.68 0.22 -6.02
C ILE A 30 8.83 -1.06 -5.19
N HIS A 31 7.84 -1.96 -5.25
CA HIS A 31 7.89 -3.26 -4.61
C HIS A 31 8.67 -4.33 -5.39
N GLY A 32 9.30 -3.99 -6.54
CA GLY A 32 10.06 -4.94 -7.36
C GLY A 32 9.21 -6.02 -8.05
N LEU A 33 7.89 -5.84 -8.09
CA LEU A 33 6.95 -6.80 -8.69
C LEU A 33 6.85 -6.55 -10.20
N THR A 34 7.18 -7.57 -10.99
CA THR A 34 7.15 -7.52 -12.46
C THR A 34 5.77 -7.83 -13.05
N ASN A 35 4.87 -8.39 -12.25
CA ASN A 35 3.55 -8.82 -12.71
C ASN A 35 2.44 -8.14 -11.91
N LYS A 36 1.49 -7.50 -12.60
CA LYS A 36 0.29 -6.86 -12.00
C LYS A 36 -0.66 -7.86 -11.31
N SER A 37 -0.34 -9.15 -11.36
CA SER A 37 -1.26 -10.22 -11.02
C SER A 37 -1.31 -10.55 -9.53
N ILE A 38 -0.46 -9.95 -8.70
CA ILE A 38 -0.35 -10.32 -7.29
C ILE A 38 -0.47 -9.06 -6.45
N LEU A 39 -1.67 -8.87 -5.90
CA LEU A 39 -2.03 -8.70 -4.48
C LEU A 39 -3.38 -7.95 -4.44
N PRO A 40 -4.51 -8.62 -4.75
CA PRO A 40 -5.82 -7.97 -4.84
C PRO A 40 -6.41 -7.55 -3.48
N TYR A 41 -5.78 -7.98 -2.38
CA TYR A 41 -6.29 -7.79 -1.02
C TYR A 41 -5.28 -7.06 -0.13
N PHE A 42 -5.81 -6.31 0.84
CA PHE A 42 -5.03 -5.58 1.82
C PHE A 42 -4.07 -6.49 2.63
N GLU A 43 -4.53 -7.67 3.05
CA GLU A 43 -3.73 -8.61 3.86
C GLU A 43 -2.42 -9.01 3.18
N ASN A 44 -2.55 -9.29 1.89
CA ASN A 44 -1.48 -9.60 0.97
C ASN A 44 -0.42 -8.48 0.90
N THR A 45 -0.83 -7.21 0.96
CA THR A 45 0.08 -6.06 1.08
C THR A 45 0.80 -6.02 2.41
N VAL A 46 0.10 -6.31 3.51
CA VAL A 46 0.69 -6.30 4.86
C VAL A 46 1.78 -7.37 4.99
N ASP A 47 1.61 -8.52 4.35
CA ASP A 47 2.57 -9.62 4.44
C ASP A 47 3.92 -9.31 3.81
N VAL A 48 3.98 -8.44 2.79
CA VAL A 48 5.23 -7.97 2.16
C VAL A 48 6.02 -7.04 3.10
N LEU A 49 5.34 -6.40 4.05
CA LEU A 49 6.00 -5.59 5.06
C LEU A 49 6.74 -6.47 6.06
N ARG A 50 7.87 -5.95 6.57
CA ARG A 50 8.59 -6.60 7.66
C ARG A 50 7.67 -6.76 8.87
N GLU A 51 7.77 -7.87 9.58
CA GLU A 51 6.89 -8.24 10.68
C GLU A 51 6.69 -7.12 11.73
N LYS A 52 7.78 -6.42 12.07
CA LYS A 52 7.77 -5.27 12.99
C LYS A 52 6.86 -4.11 12.55
N ASP A 53 6.66 -3.93 11.25
CA ASP A 53 5.92 -2.80 10.66
C ASP A 53 4.44 -3.16 10.40
N ARG A 54 4.10 -4.45 10.38
CA ARG A 54 2.73 -4.95 10.10
C ARG A 54 1.69 -4.41 11.06
N ALA A 55 1.96 -4.52 12.37
CA ALA A 55 1.03 -4.08 13.41
C ALA A 55 0.77 -2.57 13.33
N LYS A 56 1.83 -1.79 13.12
CA LYS A 56 1.73 -0.33 12.99
C LYS A 56 0.91 0.07 11.77
N PHE A 57 1.15 -0.59 10.63
CA PHE A 57 0.41 -0.33 9.40
C PHE A 57 -1.09 -0.66 9.56
N ARG A 58 -1.43 -1.82 10.15
CA ARG A 58 -2.82 -2.20 10.42
C ARG A 58 -3.55 -1.20 11.30
N SER A 59 -2.94 -0.77 12.41
CA SER A 59 -3.56 0.20 13.31
C SER A 59 -3.77 1.57 12.64
N SER A 60 -2.78 2.06 11.90
CA SER A 60 -2.91 3.33 11.16
C SER A 60 -3.98 3.25 10.08
N PHE A 61 -4.04 2.14 9.34
CA PHE A 61 -5.05 1.91 8.31
C PHE A 61 -6.46 1.82 8.90
N HIS A 62 -6.62 1.10 10.00
CA HIS A 62 -7.89 1.03 10.73
C HIS A 62 -8.35 2.42 11.17
N ASN A 63 -7.47 3.23 11.77
CA ASN A 63 -7.81 4.59 12.20
C ASN A 63 -8.15 5.50 11.01
N ALA A 64 -7.51 5.33 9.86
CA ALA A 64 -7.84 6.09 8.67
C ALA A 64 -9.26 5.80 8.16
N ILE A 65 -9.70 4.54 8.21
CA ILE A 65 -11.03 4.14 7.77
C ILE A 65 -12.09 4.59 8.77
N TYR A 66 -11.93 4.25 10.05
CA TYR A 66 -12.99 4.41 11.04
C TYR A 66 -12.97 5.76 11.75
N GLN A 67 -11.80 6.39 11.88
CA GLN A 67 -11.65 7.69 12.54
C GLN A 67 -11.34 8.82 11.57
N GLN A 68 -11.25 8.53 10.26
CA GLN A 68 -10.90 9.50 9.22
C GLN A 68 -9.58 10.23 9.53
N HIS A 69 -8.67 9.56 10.27
CA HIS A 69 -7.43 10.16 10.70
C HIS A 69 -6.33 9.91 9.66
N PRO A 70 -5.75 10.95 9.04
CA PRO A 70 -4.64 10.75 8.11
C PRO A 70 -3.42 10.21 8.86
N PHE A 71 -2.61 9.41 8.17
CA PHE A 71 -1.37 8.90 8.74
C PHE A 71 -0.20 9.05 7.77
N HIS A 72 0.99 9.12 8.34
CA HIS A 72 2.25 9.03 7.62
C HIS A 72 3.12 7.98 8.28
N LEU A 73 3.59 7.01 7.49
CA LEU A 73 4.42 5.90 7.95
C LEU A 73 5.70 5.82 7.14
N LYS A 74 6.80 5.54 7.85
CA LYS A 74 8.04 5.06 7.24
C LYS A 74 8.10 3.56 7.50
N ILE A 75 8.09 2.78 6.43
CA ILE A 75 8.11 1.31 6.46
C ILE A 75 9.27 0.81 5.61
N GLN A 76 9.82 -0.35 5.98
CA GLN A 76 10.83 -1.01 5.17
C GLN A 76 10.17 -2.11 4.34
N LEU A 77 10.42 -2.09 3.04
CA LEU A 77 10.10 -3.20 2.15
C LEU A 77 11.17 -4.28 2.32
N THR A 78 10.76 -5.54 2.25
CA THR A 78 11.66 -6.71 2.37
C THR A 78 12.38 -6.96 1.06
#